data_AF-A0A8J8WGJ2-F1
#
_entry.id   AF-A0A8J8WGJ2-F1
#
_cell.length_a   1.000
_cell.length_b   1.000
_cell.length_c   1.000
_cell.angle_alpha   90.00
_cell.angle_beta   90.00
_cell.angle_gamma   90.00
#
_symmetry.space_group_name_H-M   'P 1'
#
loop_
_entity.id
_entity.type
_entity.pdbx_description
1 polymer ?
#
loop_
_entity_poly.entity_id
_entity_poly.type
_entity_poly.pdbx_seq_one_letter_code
_entity_poly.pdbx_strand_id
1 'polypeptide(L)'
;MASTIFKTGLVLLAHLQLTWGMAILPRSSVTCDYKTAAASGDTCSSFAAEWGLTEETFRSINPGITCPDLVNGQDYCVVGTVTSTGPTTTASSTVTTSTVTTSTVTTSTVTSSTSSSTSSTSSTSSSSAPYQPQQTGTAATCDQYHLVGQGDSCSAIESQYDISLTEFLAWNPSLTSDCTNLLVGYYYCVDIPGATKVATTTTVPATTAPADGITTPSPIQTGMTASCNKFDLVQSGDTCAVLANKYNIPLASFYDWNPAVGSSCAHLDVGDYVCVDIIGYAATTSTTSTTSSGNGIPTPTPFEPGMVDNCTTFYFVSSGDTCASIASSKGVTVAQITEWNPKVGTGCTDLWLHEYICVGV
;
A
#
# COMPACT_ATOMS: atom_id res chain seq x y z
N MET A 1 -51.89 -77.39 5.70
CA MET A 1 -52.43 -76.82 6.96
C MET A 1 -51.43 -77.08 8.07
N ALA A 2 -51.40 -76.20 9.08
CA ALA A 2 -50.56 -76.21 10.28
C ALA A 2 -49.19 -75.50 10.15
N SER A 3 -49.23 -74.25 10.61
CA SER A 3 -48.13 -73.45 11.13
C SER A 3 -47.63 -74.08 12.45
N THR A 4 -46.31 -74.19 12.68
CA THR A 4 -45.76 -74.07 14.04
C THR A 4 -44.29 -73.65 14.05
N ILE A 5 -44.06 -72.61 14.82
CA ILE A 5 -42.83 -71.98 15.27
C ILE A 5 -42.06 -72.93 16.22
N PHE A 6 -40.71 -72.94 16.20
CA PHE A 6 -39.88 -72.73 17.41
C PHE A 6 -38.36 -72.78 17.15
N LYS A 7 -37.68 -71.88 17.89
CA LYS A 7 -36.37 -71.99 18.55
C LYS A 7 -35.11 -71.45 17.85
N THR A 8 -34.76 -70.29 18.39
CA THR A 8 -33.48 -69.60 18.55
C THR A 8 -32.26 -70.49 18.80
N GLY A 9 -31.16 -70.16 18.10
CA GLY A 9 -29.80 -70.62 18.36
C GLY A 9 -28.82 -69.47 18.12
N LEU A 10 -28.24 -69.00 19.23
CA LEU A 10 -27.34 -67.86 19.40
C LEU A 10 -26.00 -68.08 18.65
N VAL A 11 -25.61 -67.15 17.76
CA VAL A 11 -24.25 -67.08 17.21
C VAL A 11 -23.66 -65.71 17.54
N LEU A 12 -22.59 -65.75 18.34
CA LEU A 12 -21.76 -64.63 18.76
C LEU A 12 -21.08 -64.01 17.53
N LEU A 13 -21.40 -62.76 17.19
CA LEU A 13 -20.61 -61.95 16.26
C LEU A 13 -19.91 -60.85 17.07
N ALA A 14 -18.58 -60.92 17.09
CA ALA A 14 -17.72 -59.90 17.67
C ALA A 14 -17.93 -58.57 16.93
N HIS A 15 -18.46 -57.56 17.64
CA HIS A 15 -18.56 -56.20 17.14
C HIS A 15 -17.18 -55.55 17.15
N LEU A 16 -16.48 -55.57 16.01
CA LEU A 16 -15.38 -54.66 15.74
C LEU A 16 -16.00 -53.30 15.34
N GLN A 17 -16.18 -52.41 16.30
CA GLN A 17 -16.58 -51.03 16.01
C GLN A 17 -15.36 -50.26 15.51
N LEU A 18 -15.25 -50.11 14.19
CA LEU A 18 -14.50 -49.01 13.59
C LEU A 18 -15.31 -47.74 13.79
N THR A 19 -15.06 -47.03 14.90
CA THR A 19 -15.54 -45.66 15.07
C THR A 19 -14.78 -44.78 14.07
N TRP A 20 -15.43 -44.44 12.96
CA TRP A 20 -15.01 -43.32 12.13
C TRP A 20 -15.24 -42.04 12.93
N GLY A 21 -14.20 -41.58 13.63
CA GLY A 21 -14.15 -40.21 14.08
C GLY A 21 -14.01 -39.32 12.85
N MET A 22 -15.12 -38.95 12.20
CA MET A 22 -15.11 -37.79 11.30
C MET A 22 -14.91 -36.56 12.18
N ALA A 23 -13.69 -36.03 12.19
CA ALA A 23 -13.46 -34.66 12.59
C ALA A 23 -14.33 -33.78 11.69
N ILE A 24 -15.36 -33.15 12.26
CA ILE A 24 -16.12 -32.11 11.58
C ILE A 24 -15.14 -30.93 11.48
N LEU A 25 -14.49 -30.78 10.32
CA LEU A 25 -13.76 -29.56 10.02
C LEU A 25 -14.76 -28.38 10.09
N PRO A 26 -14.40 -27.26 10.73
CA PRO A 26 -15.26 -26.09 10.75
C PRO A 26 -15.57 -25.69 9.31
N ARG A 27 -16.87 -25.66 8.96
CA ARG A 27 -17.31 -25.18 7.65
C ARG A 27 -17.28 -23.67 7.69
N SER A 28 -16.18 -23.07 7.25
CA SER A 28 -16.15 -21.65 6.92
C SER A 28 -17.11 -21.41 5.76
N SER A 29 -18.11 -20.55 5.95
CA SER A 29 -18.98 -20.10 4.86
C SER A 29 -18.39 -18.82 4.29
N VAL A 30 -18.10 -18.83 3.00
CA VAL A 30 -17.68 -17.63 2.27
C VAL A 30 -18.90 -17.01 1.61
N THR A 31 -19.16 -15.75 1.92
CA THR A 31 -20.07 -14.91 1.13
C THR A 31 -19.21 -14.15 0.14
N CYS A 32 -19.43 -14.39 -1.15
CA CYS A 32 -18.75 -13.65 -2.20
C CYS A 32 -19.63 -12.51 -2.69
N ASP A 33 -19.17 -11.29 -2.48
CA ASP A 33 -19.89 -10.06 -2.84
C ASP A 33 -19.52 -9.59 -4.25
N TYR A 34 -18.29 -9.84 -4.70
CA TYR A 34 -17.86 -9.59 -6.07
C TYR A 34 -16.85 -10.63 -6.56
N LYS A 35 -17.04 -11.06 -7.81
CA LYS A 35 -16.18 -12.01 -8.50
C LYS A 35 -15.84 -11.51 -9.90
N THR A 36 -14.67 -11.89 -10.38
CA THR A 36 -14.20 -11.57 -11.73
C THR A 36 -13.41 -12.74 -12.31
N ALA A 37 -13.37 -12.84 -13.63
CA ALA A 37 -12.74 -13.94 -14.34
C ALA A 37 -11.23 -13.73 -14.46
N ALA A 38 -10.44 -14.76 -14.17
CA ALA A 38 -8.99 -14.75 -14.41
C ALA A 38 -8.67 -14.77 -15.91
N ALA A 39 -7.66 -14.01 -16.32
CA ALA A 39 -7.08 -14.06 -17.65
C ALA A 39 -6.08 -15.22 -17.79
N SER A 40 -5.67 -15.50 -19.03
CA SER A 40 -4.70 -16.56 -19.31
C SER A 40 -3.31 -16.18 -18.76
N GLY A 41 -2.80 -16.98 -17.83
CA GLY A 41 -1.48 -16.77 -17.22
C GLY A 41 -1.53 -16.06 -15.87
N ASP A 42 -2.72 -15.71 -15.37
CA ASP A 42 -2.87 -15.16 -14.03
C ASP A 42 -2.48 -16.17 -12.96
N THR A 43 -1.77 -15.68 -11.96
CA THR A 43 -1.48 -16.41 -10.73
C THR A 43 -2.35 -15.89 -9.59
N CYS A 44 -2.55 -16.69 -8.54
CA CYS A 44 -3.25 -16.24 -7.34
C CYS A 44 -2.63 -14.96 -6.76
N SER A 45 -1.30 -14.80 -6.83
CA SER A 45 -0.62 -13.61 -6.33
C SER A 45 -0.84 -12.38 -7.22
N SER A 46 -0.61 -12.51 -8.53
CA SER A 46 -0.78 -11.38 -9.47
C SER A 46 -2.24 -10.93 -9.58
N PHE A 47 -3.16 -11.88 -9.59
CA PHE A 47 -4.60 -11.62 -9.63
C PHE A 47 -5.11 -11.05 -8.30
N ALA A 48 -4.69 -11.59 -7.15
CA ALA A 48 -5.06 -11.02 -5.85
C ALA A 48 -4.53 -9.59 -5.68
N ALA A 49 -3.28 -9.34 -6.10
CA ALA A 49 -2.64 -8.03 -5.98
C ALA A 49 -3.35 -6.95 -6.80
N GLU A 50 -3.94 -7.29 -7.96
CA GLU A 50 -4.76 -6.36 -8.74
C GLU A 50 -5.98 -5.84 -7.96
N TRP A 51 -6.45 -6.63 -6.99
CA TRP A 51 -7.56 -6.31 -6.09
C TRP A 51 -7.11 -5.92 -4.68
N GLY A 52 -5.82 -5.62 -4.49
CA GLY A 52 -5.26 -5.25 -3.19
C GLY A 52 -5.32 -6.35 -2.13
N LEU A 53 -5.50 -7.61 -2.55
CA LEU A 53 -5.54 -8.77 -1.66
C LEU A 53 -4.16 -9.42 -1.57
N THR A 54 -3.81 -9.91 -0.38
CA THR A 54 -2.73 -10.89 -0.26
C THR A 54 -3.21 -12.24 -0.81
N GLU A 55 -2.28 -13.06 -1.29
CA GLU A 55 -2.60 -14.42 -1.75
C GLU A 55 -3.30 -15.25 -0.64
N GLU A 56 -2.91 -15.04 0.62
CA GLU A 56 -3.55 -15.70 1.78
C GLU A 56 -5.03 -15.29 1.92
N THR A 57 -5.32 -13.99 1.87
CA THR A 57 -6.70 -13.49 1.92
C THR A 57 -7.51 -14.00 0.73
N PHE A 58 -6.93 -13.96 -0.47
CA PHE A 58 -7.57 -14.46 -1.69
C PHE A 58 -7.91 -15.95 -1.60
N ARG A 59 -7.02 -16.78 -1.03
CA ARG A 59 -7.30 -18.20 -0.75
C ARG A 59 -8.40 -18.40 0.29
N SER A 60 -8.47 -17.52 1.30
CA SER A 60 -9.49 -17.61 2.35
C SER A 60 -10.91 -17.38 1.82
N ILE A 61 -11.06 -16.48 0.84
CA ILE A 61 -12.34 -16.18 0.17
C ILE A 61 -12.60 -17.02 -1.09
N ASN A 62 -11.68 -17.92 -1.47
CA ASN A 62 -11.85 -18.88 -2.56
C ASN A 62 -11.54 -20.31 -2.10
N PRO A 63 -12.34 -20.90 -1.21
CA PRO A 63 -12.08 -22.22 -0.67
C PRO A 63 -12.07 -23.27 -1.78
N GLY A 64 -10.96 -24.02 -1.87
CA GLY A 64 -10.76 -25.05 -2.89
C GLY A 64 -9.99 -24.59 -4.14
N ILE A 65 -9.56 -23.32 -4.19
CA ILE A 65 -8.64 -22.85 -5.23
C ILE A 65 -7.28 -23.56 -5.13
N THR A 66 -6.71 -23.92 -6.28
CA THR A 66 -5.32 -24.40 -6.39
C THR A 66 -4.48 -23.25 -6.91
N CYS A 67 -3.33 -23.01 -6.30
CA CYS A 67 -2.40 -21.96 -6.69
C CYS A 67 -1.02 -22.60 -6.90
N PRO A 68 -0.12 -22.00 -7.71
CA PRO A 68 -0.15 -20.61 -8.16
C PRO A 68 -1.14 -20.33 -9.29
N ASP A 69 -1.49 -21.31 -10.11
CA ASP A 69 -2.17 -21.08 -11.39
C ASP A 69 -3.69 -20.92 -11.24
N LEU A 70 -4.23 -19.86 -11.86
CA LEU A 70 -5.67 -19.69 -12.02
C LEU A 70 -6.16 -20.30 -13.33
N VAL A 71 -7.40 -20.79 -13.31
CA VAL A 71 -8.06 -21.31 -14.49
C VAL A 71 -8.54 -20.12 -15.31
N ASN A 72 -8.01 -20.00 -16.53
CA ASN A 72 -8.41 -18.96 -17.48
C ASN A 72 -9.94 -18.97 -17.70
N GLY A 73 -10.56 -17.81 -17.54
CA GLY A 73 -12.01 -17.59 -17.66
C GLY A 73 -12.83 -18.06 -16.46
N GLN A 74 -12.22 -18.59 -15.40
CA GLN A 74 -12.93 -18.93 -14.17
C GLN A 74 -13.11 -17.68 -13.30
N ASP A 75 -14.34 -17.48 -12.81
CA ASP A 75 -14.62 -16.46 -11.81
C ASP A 75 -14.03 -16.82 -10.45
N TYR A 76 -13.26 -15.88 -9.89
CA TYR A 76 -12.77 -15.94 -8.53
C TYR A 76 -13.33 -14.78 -7.72
N CYS A 77 -13.64 -15.06 -6.46
CA CYS A 77 -14.05 -14.07 -5.50
C CYS A 77 -12.90 -13.13 -5.18
N VAL A 78 -13.09 -11.84 -5.41
CA VAL A 78 -12.09 -10.80 -5.09
C VAL A 78 -12.64 -9.82 -4.04
N VAL A 79 -13.91 -9.96 -3.69
CA VAL A 79 -14.53 -9.27 -2.55
C VAL A 79 -15.47 -10.26 -1.86
N GLY A 80 -15.24 -10.52 -0.58
CA GLY A 80 -16.12 -11.38 0.20
C GLY A 80 -15.74 -11.46 1.67
N THR A 81 -16.58 -12.13 2.45
CA THR A 81 -16.38 -12.32 3.89
C THR A 81 -16.32 -13.80 4.24
N VAL A 82 -15.41 -14.15 5.15
CA VAL A 82 -15.28 -15.50 5.73
C VAL A 82 -16.00 -15.53 7.08
N THR A 83 -17.14 -16.20 7.16
CA THR A 83 -17.80 -16.42 8.46
C THR A 83 -17.41 -17.82 8.97
N SER A 84 -16.59 -17.86 10.02
CA SER A 84 -16.29 -19.09 10.74
C SER A 84 -17.36 -19.31 11.81
N THR A 85 -18.27 -20.25 11.57
CA THR A 85 -19.19 -20.74 12.61
C THR A 85 -18.51 -21.87 13.38
N GLY A 86 -17.72 -21.51 14.40
CA GLY A 86 -17.09 -22.45 15.32
C GLY A 86 -17.07 -21.91 16.76
N PRO A 87 -17.11 -22.76 17.80
CA PRO A 87 -17.09 -22.31 19.18
C PRO A 87 -15.74 -21.69 19.54
N THR A 88 -15.74 -20.43 19.98
CA THR A 88 -14.57 -19.71 20.48
C THR A 88 -14.02 -20.40 21.74
N THR A 89 -12.98 -21.22 21.60
CA THR A 89 -12.13 -21.59 22.75
C THR A 89 -11.12 -20.47 22.96
N THR A 90 -11.34 -19.66 23.98
CA THR A 90 -10.40 -18.66 24.51
C THR A 90 -9.10 -19.35 24.93
N ALA A 91 -8.07 -19.28 24.09
CA ALA A 91 -6.70 -19.57 24.49
C ALA A 91 -6.12 -18.31 25.14
N SER A 92 -6.06 -18.33 26.47
CA SER A 92 -5.43 -17.29 27.30
C SER A 92 -3.91 -17.43 27.22
N SER A 93 -3.25 -16.54 26.48
CA SER A 93 -1.79 -16.42 26.48
C SER A 93 -1.36 -15.51 27.63
N THR A 94 -0.89 -16.11 28.73
CA THR A 94 -0.20 -15.45 29.85
C THR A 94 1.13 -14.84 29.38
N VAL A 95 1.26 -13.52 29.45
CA VAL A 95 2.54 -12.80 29.32
C VAL A 95 3.08 -12.51 30.71
N THR A 96 4.26 -13.06 31.00
CA THR A 96 5.04 -12.84 32.22
C THR A 96 5.80 -11.52 32.10
N THR A 97 5.62 -10.59 33.03
CA THR A 97 6.43 -9.36 33.12
C THR A 97 7.00 -9.22 34.53
N SER A 98 8.34 -9.17 34.59
CA SER A 98 9.14 -9.08 35.81
C SER A 98 9.03 -7.72 36.49
N THR A 99 8.84 -7.76 37.81
CA THR A 99 8.84 -6.64 38.74
C THR A 99 10.25 -6.11 39.00
N VAL A 100 10.42 -4.78 38.97
CA VAL A 100 11.50 -4.08 39.67
C VAL A 100 10.89 -2.99 40.55
N THR A 101 11.08 -3.17 41.85
CA THR A 101 10.76 -2.29 42.97
C THR A 101 11.62 -1.02 42.95
N THR A 102 11.09 0.15 43.31
CA THR A 102 11.71 1.14 44.23
C THR A 102 10.77 2.32 44.54
N SER A 103 10.50 2.47 45.84
CA SER A 103 10.27 3.66 46.70
C SER A 103 9.40 4.85 46.27
N THR A 104 8.22 4.88 46.90
CA THR A 104 7.57 5.98 47.66
C THR A 104 8.17 7.39 47.64
N VAL A 105 7.36 8.39 47.26
CA VAL A 105 7.19 9.65 48.00
C VAL A 105 5.73 10.11 47.91
N THR A 106 5.16 10.36 49.08
CA THR A 106 3.82 10.86 49.39
C THR A 106 3.64 12.33 48.95
N THR A 107 2.47 12.71 48.43
CA THR A 107 1.78 13.99 48.76
C THR A 107 0.33 13.93 48.28
N SER A 108 -0.58 14.21 49.21
CA SER A 108 -2.03 14.23 49.04
C SER A 108 -2.53 15.48 48.32
N THR A 109 -3.49 15.33 47.41
CA THR A 109 -4.51 16.34 47.14
C THR A 109 -5.86 15.69 46.85
N VAL A 110 -6.84 16.13 47.62
CA VAL A 110 -8.26 15.82 47.56
C VAL A 110 -8.91 16.67 46.46
N THR A 111 -9.64 16.06 45.52
CA THR A 111 -10.73 16.75 44.79
C THR A 111 -11.78 15.74 44.33
N SER A 112 -13.01 16.12 44.59
CA SER A 112 -14.28 15.41 44.48
C SER A 112 -14.61 14.93 43.06
N SER A 113 -15.09 13.69 42.93
CA SER A 113 -15.76 13.21 41.71
C SER A 113 -17.21 12.82 42.04
N THR A 114 -18.13 13.54 41.40
CA THR A 114 -19.57 13.33 41.42
C THR A 114 -19.91 12.17 40.49
N SER A 115 -20.58 11.16 41.03
CA SER A 115 -21.15 10.05 40.28
C SER A 115 -22.39 10.50 39.50
N SER A 116 -22.47 10.15 38.22
CA SER A 116 -23.72 10.18 37.46
C SER A 116 -23.68 9.09 36.41
N SER A 117 -24.37 7.99 36.74
CA SER A 117 -24.72 6.88 35.87
C SER A 117 -25.86 7.29 34.94
N THR A 118 -25.66 7.17 33.63
CA THR A 118 -26.75 7.28 32.65
C THR A 118 -26.72 6.09 31.71
N SER A 119 -27.82 5.35 31.74
CA SER A 119 -28.09 4.12 31.01
C SER A 119 -28.11 4.35 29.50
N SER A 120 -27.34 3.55 28.75
CA SER A 120 -27.42 3.49 27.28
C SER A 120 -28.35 2.35 26.87
N THR A 121 -29.47 2.74 26.24
CA THR A 121 -30.44 1.84 25.62
C THR A 121 -29.87 1.39 24.27
N SER A 122 -29.55 0.11 24.15
CA SER A 122 -29.11 -0.51 22.90
C SER A 122 -30.32 -0.75 21.98
N SER A 123 -30.43 0.03 20.90
CA SER A 123 -31.33 -0.26 19.78
C SER A 123 -30.53 -0.76 18.59
N THR A 124 -30.45 -2.09 18.47
CA THR A 124 -29.95 -2.80 17.29
C THR A 124 -30.83 -2.46 16.09
N SER A 125 -30.32 -1.62 15.19
CA SER A 125 -30.99 -1.30 13.92
C SER A 125 -30.12 -1.78 12.78
N SER A 126 -30.41 -2.99 12.31
CA SER A 126 -29.79 -3.60 11.13
C SER A 126 -30.33 -2.90 9.88
N SER A 127 -29.62 -1.87 9.41
CA SER A 127 -29.86 -1.22 8.11
C SER A 127 -29.04 -1.94 7.04
N SER A 128 -29.70 -2.56 6.07
CA SER A 128 -29.06 -3.04 4.85
C SER A 128 -28.65 -1.83 4.00
N ALA A 129 -27.42 -1.37 4.16
CA ALA A 129 -26.90 -0.20 3.45
C ALA A 129 -26.62 -0.53 1.96
N PRO A 130 -26.94 0.38 1.01
CA PRO A 130 -26.69 0.20 -0.42
C PRO A 130 -25.20 0.28 -0.83
N TYR A 131 -24.32 0.61 0.11
CA TYR A 131 -22.89 0.78 -0.11
C TYR A 131 -22.12 -0.37 0.55
N GLN A 132 -21.89 -1.45 -0.19
CA GLN A 132 -21.06 -2.58 0.23
C GLN A 132 -20.08 -2.97 -0.87
N PRO A 133 -18.89 -3.50 -0.53
CA PRO A 133 -18.42 -3.80 0.82
C PRO A 133 -17.92 -2.55 1.58
N GLN A 134 -17.95 -2.59 2.90
CA GLN A 134 -17.30 -1.61 3.79
C GLN A 134 -16.26 -2.33 4.63
N GLN A 135 -15.23 -1.62 5.08
CA GLN A 135 -14.28 -2.16 6.05
C GLN A 135 -14.90 -2.21 7.45
N THR A 136 -14.33 -3.06 8.33
CA THR A 136 -14.83 -3.16 9.70
C THR A 136 -14.62 -1.84 10.44
N GLY A 137 -15.68 -1.35 11.08
CA GLY A 137 -15.62 -0.14 11.90
C GLY A 137 -15.95 1.15 11.16
N THR A 138 -16.21 1.12 9.85
CA THR A 138 -16.77 2.28 9.12
C THR A 138 -17.95 2.87 9.89
N ALA A 139 -17.99 4.20 10.01
CA ALA A 139 -18.89 4.91 10.89
C ALA A 139 -20.35 4.50 10.65
N ALA A 140 -21.04 4.04 11.70
CA ALA A 140 -22.43 3.63 11.60
C ALA A 140 -23.38 4.81 11.27
N THR A 141 -22.93 6.04 11.53
CA THR A 141 -23.65 7.28 11.20
C THR A 141 -23.30 7.80 9.81
N CYS A 142 -22.51 7.09 9.00
CA CYS A 142 -22.12 7.57 7.69
C CYS A 142 -23.32 7.82 6.77
N ASP A 143 -23.39 8.98 6.14
CA ASP A 143 -24.44 9.36 5.20
C ASP A 143 -23.93 9.66 3.78
N GLN A 144 -22.61 9.77 3.57
CA GLN A 144 -21.98 9.71 2.25
C GLN A 144 -20.78 8.76 2.20
N TYR A 145 -20.69 8.00 1.10
CA TYR A 145 -19.62 7.04 0.86
C TYR A 145 -18.89 7.31 -0.45
N HIS A 146 -17.59 7.05 -0.45
CA HIS A 146 -16.74 7.03 -1.63
C HIS A 146 -16.32 5.59 -1.95
N LEU A 147 -16.49 5.16 -3.21
CA LEU A 147 -15.99 3.87 -3.70
C LEU A 147 -14.57 4.08 -4.22
N VAL A 148 -13.59 3.48 -3.56
CA VAL A 148 -12.19 3.59 -3.94
C VAL A 148 -11.97 2.88 -5.28
N GLY A 149 -11.57 3.64 -6.29
CA GLY A 149 -11.11 3.19 -7.59
C GLY A 149 -9.59 3.01 -7.64
N GLN A 150 -9.11 2.54 -8.79
CA GLN A 150 -7.67 2.43 -9.04
C GLN A 150 -7.04 3.83 -9.09
N GLY A 151 -6.03 4.07 -8.26
CA GLY A 151 -5.29 5.33 -8.20
C GLY A 151 -5.83 6.35 -7.20
N ASP A 152 -6.93 6.04 -6.50
CA ASP A 152 -7.39 6.87 -5.39
C ASP A 152 -6.40 6.81 -4.22
N SER A 153 -6.21 7.96 -3.58
CA SER A 153 -5.44 8.12 -2.34
C SER A 153 -6.30 8.80 -1.29
N CYS A 154 -5.92 8.68 -0.01
CA CYS A 154 -6.63 9.39 1.05
C CYS A 154 -6.59 10.91 0.86
N SER A 155 -5.45 11.46 0.42
CA SER A 155 -5.31 12.89 0.12
C SER A 155 -6.25 13.36 -0.99
N ALA A 156 -6.43 12.56 -2.06
CA ALA A 156 -7.35 12.88 -3.15
C ALA A 156 -8.81 12.84 -2.69
N ILE A 157 -9.18 11.84 -1.88
CA ILE A 157 -10.53 11.70 -1.31
C ILE A 157 -10.80 12.85 -0.33
N GLU A 158 -9.88 13.15 0.58
CA GLU A 158 -9.97 14.27 1.52
C GLU A 158 -10.25 15.59 0.81
N SER A 159 -9.48 15.86 -0.25
CA SER A 159 -9.65 17.04 -1.09
C SER A 159 -10.98 17.04 -1.85
N GLN A 160 -11.44 15.89 -2.33
CA GLN A 160 -12.70 15.77 -3.07
C GLN A 160 -13.92 16.06 -2.20
N TYR A 161 -13.88 15.70 -0.92
CA TYR A 161 -15.04 15.81 -0.02
C TYR A 161 -14.93 16.95 1.00
N ASP A 162 -13.85 17.73 0.94
CA ASP A 162 -13.51 18.82 1.86
C ASP A 162 -13.44 18.35 3.32
N ILE A 163 -12.72 17.25 3.56
CA ILE A 163 -12.55 16.62 4.88
C ILE A 163 -11.05 16.50 5.22
N SER A 164 -10.72 16.46 6.51
CA SER A 164 -9.33 16.24 6.94
C SER A 164 -9.01 14.74 7.09
N LEU A 165 -7.72 14.36 6.98
CA LEU A 165 -7.25 13.01 7.31
C LEU A 165 -7.75 12.55 8.69
N THR A 166 -7.78 13.45 9.68
CA THR A 166 -8.25 13.10 11.02
C THR A 166 -9.73 12.70 11.03
N GLU A 167 -10.58 13.41 10.28
CA GLU A 167 -11.99 13.07 10.13
C GLU A 167 -12.17 11.78 9.32
N PHE A 168 -11.45 11.65 8.20
CA PHE A 168 -11.52 10.48 7.34
C PHE A 168 -11.10 9.19 8.08
N LEU A 169 -10.02 9.24 8.87
CA LEU A 169 -9.60 8.14 9.74
C LEU A 169 -10.59 7.88 10.89
N ALA A 170 -11.16 8.93 11.48
CA ALA A 170 -12.15 8.78 12.56
C ALA A 170 -13.42 8.07 12.08
N TRP A 171 -13.84 8.31 10.84
CA TRP A 171 -15.00 7.65 10.24
C TRP A 171 -14.68 6.29 9.63
N ASN A 172 -13.40 5.98 9.42
CA ASN A 172 -12.93 4.71 8.85
C ASN A 172 -11.77 4.13 9.68
N PRO A 173 -12.02 3.61 10.90
CA PRO A 173 -10.99 3.18 11.84
C PRO A 173 -10.15 1.98 11.38
N SER A 174 -10.53 1.32 10.29
CA SER A 174 -9.70 0.31 9.64
C SER A 174 -8.47 0.91 8.96
N LEU A 175 -8.50 2.20 8.62
CA LEU A 175 -7.36 2.90 8.02
C LEU A 175 -6.29 3.17 9.07
N THR A 176 -5.03 3.04 8.66
CA THR A 176 -3.88 3.39 9.48
C THR A 176 -3.61 4.89 9.42
N SER A 177 -2.82 5.40 10.38
CA SER A 177 -2.53 6.85 10.47
C SER A 177 -1.78 7.42 9.26
N ASP A 178 -1.04 6.58 8.55
CA ASP A 178 -0.35 6.87 7.29
C ASP A 178 -1.24 6.62 6.06
N CYS A 179 -2.46 6.11 6.25
CA CYS A 179 -3.46 5.87 5.21
C CYS A 179 -2.97 5.02 4.02
N THR A 180 -2.02 4.11 4.28
CA THR A 180 -1.39 3.26 3.26
C THR A 180 -2.19 2.00 2.93
N ASN A 181 -3.28 1.75 3.67
CA ASN A 181 -4.11 0.56 3.57
C ASN A 181 -5.52 0.84 3.02
N LEU A 182 -5.66 1.87 2.19
CA LEU A 182 -6.87 2.14 1.42
C LEU A 182 -7.11 1.00 0.40
N LEU A 183 -8.28 0.37 0.44
CA LEU A 183 -8.56 -0.81 -0.38
C LEU A 183 -9.47 -0.47 -1.56
N VAL A 184 -8.97 -0.72 -2.78
CA VAL A 184 -9.75 -0.58 -4.02
C VAL A 184 -10.97 -1.49 -3.97
N GLY A 185 -12.10 -0.97 -4.45
CA GLY A 185 -13.39 -1.68 -4.47
C GLY A 185 -14.16 -1.64 -3.15
N TYR A 186 -13.65 -0.97 -2.11
CA TYR A 186 -14.36 -0.76 -0.85
C TYR A 186 -14.97 0.64 -0.77
N TYR A 187 -16.11 0.73 -0.08
CA TYR A 187 -16.73 1.98 0.29
C TYR A 187 -16.16 2.49 1.62
N TYR A 188 -15.67 3.72 1.61
CA TYR A 188 -15.22 4.45 2.79
C TYR A 188 -16.16 5.62 3.07
N CYS A 189 -16.37 5.90 4.35
CA CYS A 189 -17.20 7.00 4.80
C CYS A 189 -16.51 8.35 4.55
N VAL A 190 -17.21 9.29 3.91
CA VAL A 190 -16.69 10.63 3.60
C VAL A 190 -17.57 11.75 4.12
N ASP A 191 -18.67 11.42 4.81
CA ASP A 191 -19.49 12.39 5.54
C ASP A 191 -20.29 11.68 6.63
N ILE A 192 -20.52 12.38 7.75
CA ILE A 192 -21.49 11.99 8.78
C ILE A 192 -22.42 13.18 9.08
N PRO A 193 -23.68 12.94 9.50
CA PRO A 193 -24.60 14.01 9.87
C PRO A 193 -24.01 14.91 10.96
N GLY A 194 -23.93 16.21 10.67
CA GLY A 194 -23.43 17.20 11.62
C GLY A 194 -21.91 17.32 11.67
N ALA A 195 -21.17 16.63 10.78
CA ALA A 195 -19.78 17.00 10.51
C ALA A 195 -19.75 18.47 10.06
N THR A 196 -19.18 19.33 10.90
CA THR A 196 -18.69 20.61 10.41
C THR A 196 -17.49 20.27 9.55
N LYS A 197 -17.70 20.16 8.24
CA LYS A 197 -16.63 20.13 7.25
C LYS A 197 -15.75 21.33 7.55
N VAL A 198 -14.66 21.10 8.28
CA VAL A 198 -13.61 22.07 8.37
C VAL A 198 -13.06 22.03 6.97
N ALA A 199 -13.54 22.94 6.11
CA ALA A 199 -12.86 23.22 4.86
C ALA A 199 -11.41 23.32 5.26
N THR A 200 -10.61 22.35 4.81
CA THR A 200 -9.20 22.31 5.12
C THR A 200 -8.67 23.58 4.48
N THR A 201 -8.67 24.64 5.28
CA THR A 201 -7.80 25.78 5.09
C THR A 201 -6.47 25.19 5.51
N THR A 202 -5.94 24.29 4.67
CA THR A 202 -4.54 24.35 4.31
C THR A 202 -4.35 25.84 4.17
N THR A 203 -3.60 26.43 5.09
CA THR A 203 -3.10 27.76 4.89
C THR A 203 -2.38 27.67 3.56
N VAL A 204 -3.10 27.96 2.48
CA VAL A 204 -2.56 28.37 1.20
C VAL A 204 -1.61 29.45 1.67
N PRO A 205 -0.28 29.26 1.57
CA PRO A 205 0.62 30.36 1.79
C PRO A 205 0.06 31.46 0.89
N ALA A 206 -0.37 32.57 1.50
CA ALA A 206 -0.99 33.66 0.79
C ALA A 206 -0.13 33.90 -0.45
N THR A 207 -0.76 33.81 -1.62
CA THR A 207 -0.15 34.04 -2.93
C THR A 207 0.72 35.28 -2.85
N THR A 208 2.02 35.11 -2.69
CA THR A 208 2.96 36.02 -3.30
C THR A 208 2.86 35.66 -4.76
N ALA A 209 2.11 36.46 -5.53
CA ALA A 209 2.28 36.45 -6.98
C ALA A 209 3.79 36.48 -7.23
N PRO A 210 4.38 35.47 -7.87
CA PRO A 210 5.72 35.60 -8.42
C PRO A 210 5.76 36.92 -9.20
N ALA A 211 6.88 37.65 -9.16
CA ALA A 211 7.07 38.85 -9.98
C ALA A 211 6.85 38.61 -11.50
N ASP A 212 6.71 37.34 -11.88
CA ASP A 212 6.64 36.78 -13.21
C ASP A 212 5.18 36.55 -13.69
N GLY A 213 4.17 36.76 -12.84
CA GLY A 213 2.74 36.72 -13.24
C GLY A 213 2.11 35.33 -13.42
N ILE A 214 2.77 34.27 -12.95
CA ILE A 214 2.25 32.89 -13.00
C ILE A 214 1.26 32.64 -11.84
N THR A 215 0.15 31.96 -12.14
CA THR A 215 -0.82 31.50 -11.13
C THR A 215 -0.54 30.04 -10.78
N THR A 216 -0.48 29.74 -9.48
CA THR A 216 -0.30 28.37 -8.98
C THR A 216 -1.58 27.56 -9.26
N PRO A 217 -1.49 26.41 -9.94
CA PRO A 217 -2.64 25.53 -10.17
C PRO A 217 -3.10 24.86 -8.87
N SER A 218 -4.24 24.16 -8.92
CA SER A 218 -4.80 23.41 -7.79
C SER A 218 -5.33 22.05 -8.28
N PRO A 219 -5.19 20.95 -7.51
CA PRO A 219 -4.50 20.87 -6.20
C PRO A 219 -2.98 20.84 -6.34
N ILE A 220 -2.23 21.15 -5.26
CA ILE A 220 -0.76 21.05 -5.24
C ILE A 220 -0.33 20.01 -4.21
N GLN A 221 0.80 19.35 -4.49
CA GLN A 221 1.45 18.50 -3.52
C GLN A 221 1.77 19.32 -2.27
N THR A 222 1.45 18.76 -1.10
CA THR A 222 1.68 19.44 0.18
C THR A 222 3.15 19.84 0.32
N GLY A 223 3.42 21.03 0.88
CA GLY A 223 4.79 21.47 1.15
C GLY A 223 5.62 21.87 -0.09
N MET A 224 5.04 21.89 -1.29
CA MET A 224 5.69 22.39 -2.51
C MET A 224 6.21 23.83 -2.31
N THR A 225 7.40 24.13 -2.85
CA THR A 225 8.07 25.42 -2.65
C THR A 225 7.24 26.61 -3.15
N ALA A 226 7.26 27.70 -2.38
CA ALA A 226 6.59 28.95 -2.73
C ALA A 226 7.27 29.70 -3.91
N SER A 227 8.53 29.37 -4.22
CA SER A 227 9.25 29.96 -5.35
C SER A 227 8.95 29.27 -6.68
N CYS A 228 7.99 28.34 -6.73
CA CYS A 228 7.68 27.60 -7.94
C CYS A 228 7.09 28.50 -9.03
N ASN A 229 7.59 28.40 -10.26
CA ASN A 229 7.06 29.11 -11.43
C ASN A 229 6.67 28.18 -12.59
N LYS A 230 6.87 26.87 -12.45
CA LYS A 230 6.40 25.85 -13.40
C LYS A 230 5.97 24.58 -12.67
N PHE A 231 4.85 24.03 -13.11
CA PHE A 231 4.18 22.92 -12.44
C PHE A 231 3.97 21.74 -13.40
N ASP A 232 3.98 20.51 -12.89
CA ASP A 232 3.55 19.31 -13.60
C ASP A 232 2.47 18.59 -12.78
N LEU A 233 1.45 18.07 -13.46
CA LEU A 233 0.39 17.27 -12.86
C LEU A 233 0.85 15.82 -12.83
N VAL A 234 1.00 15.26 -11.64
CA VAL A 234 1.44 13.86 -11.49
C VAL A 234 0.40 12.92 -12.11
N GLN A 235 0.87 12.06 -13.00
CA GLN A 235 0.09 11.02 -13.67
C GLN A 235 0.43 9.63 -13.11
N SER A 236 -0.44 8.65 -13.38
CA SER A 236 -0.14 7.25 -13.03
C SER A 236 1.13 6.77 -13.75
N GLY A 237 2.06 6.21 -13.00
CA GLY A 237 3.37 5.74 -13.49
C GLY A 237 4.48 6.79 -13.44
N ASP A 238 4.18 8.04 -13.04
CA ASP A 238 5.22 9.03 -12.76
C ASP A 238 6.05 8.62 -11.55
N THR A 239 7.33 8.98 -11.62
CA THR A 239 8.25 8.93 -10.48
C THR A 239 9.00 10.25 -10.43
N CYS A 240 9.58 10.59 -9.27
CA CYS A 240 10.35 11.81 -9.10
C CYS A 240 11.54 11.86 -10.06
N ALA A 241 12.16 10.69 -10.34
CA ALA A 241 13.23 10.57 -11.32
C ALA A 241 12.75 10.84 -12.76
N VAL A 242 11.60 10.28 -13.15
CA VAL A 242 11.01 10.51 -14.48
C VAL A 242 10.65 11.98 -14.67
N LEU A 243 10.02 12.61 -13.67
CA LEU A 243 9.67 14.03 -13.72
C LEU A 243 10.90 14.92 -13.71
N ALA A 244 11.89 14.64 -12.86
CA ALA A 244 13.15 15.37 -12.84
C ALA A 244 13.87 15.32 -14.21
N ASN A 245 13.93 14.14 -14.81
CA ASN A 245 14.51 13.95 -16.15
C ASN A 245 13.71 14.65 -17.24
N LYS A 246 12.37 14.60 -17.20
CA LYS A 246 11.47 15.29 -18.13
C LYS A 246 11.77 16.79 -18.21
N TYR A 247 12.16 17.39 -17.09
CA TYR A 247 12.48 18.82 -16.99
C TYR A 247 13.97 19.14 -16.97
N ASN A 248 14.85 18.14 -17.11
CA ASN A 248 16.30 18.29 -17.02
C ASN A 248 16.75 18.97 -15.71
N ILE A 249 16.09 18.65 -14.61
CA ILE A 249 16.42 19.15 -13.26
C ILE A 249 17.12 18.03 -12.47
N PRO A 250 18.15 18.34 -11.66
CA PRO A 250 18.71 17.35 -10.76
C PRO A 250 17.63 16.80 -9.83
N LEU A 251 17.62 15.48 -9.60
CA LEU A 251 16.63 14.84 -8.72
C LEU A 251 16.63 15.45 -7.30
N ALA A 252 17.81 15.83 -6.79
CA ALA A 252 17.94 16.55 -5.52
C ALA A 252 17.19 17.89 -5.53
N SER A 253 17.26 18.65 -6.63
CA SER A 253 16.51 19.91 -6.78
C SER A 253 15.00 19.65 -6.82
N PHE A 254 14.56 18.58 -7.48
CA PHE A 254 13.14 18.20 -7.46
C PHE A 254 12.66 17.90 -6.03
N TYR A 255 13.46 17.19 -5.22
CA TYR A 255 13.13 16.93 -3.82
C TYR A 255 13.14 18.20 -2.96
N ASP A 256 14.10 19.10 -3.17
CA ASP A 256 14.15 20.38 -2.46
C ASP A 256 12.90 21.25 -2.75
N TRP A 257 12.36 21.16 -3.97
CA TRP A 257 11.18 21.92 -4.36
C TRP A 257 9.87 21.24 -3.97
N ASN A 258 9.89 19.92 -3.73
CA ASN A 258 8.72 19.11 -3.41
C ASN A 258 8.98 18.21 -2.19
N PRO A 259 9.29 18.76 -1.01
CA PRO A 259 9.80 17.98 0.12
C PRO A 259 8.85 16.88 0.62
N ALA A 260 7.53 17.04 0.44
CA ALA A 260 6.57 16.04 0.90
C ALA A 260 6.61 14.73 0.11
N VAL A 261 7.16 14.70 -1.12
CA VAL A 261 7.27 13.45 -1.89
C VAL A 261 8.22 12.44 -1.22
N GLY A 262 9.06 12.92 -0.30
CA GLY A 262 10.05 12.13 0.41
C GLY A 262 11.27 11.78 -0.44
N SER A 263 12.38 11.44 0.21
CA SER A 263 13.63 11.07 -0.48
C SER A 263 13.55 9.77 -1.29
N SER A 264 12.57 8.92 -0.98
CA SER A 264 12.23 7.71 -1.74
C SER A 264 11.18 7.94 -2.82
N CYS A 265 10.64 9.16 -2.96
CA CYS A 265 9.51 9.47 -3.82
C CYS A 265 8.22 8.69 -3.48
N ALA A 266 8.11 8.11 -2.28
CA ALA A 266 6.98 7.26 -1.91
C ALA A 266 5.65 8.02 -1.76
N HIS A 267 5.70 9.36 -1.73
CA HIS A 267 4.54 10.23 -1.49
C HIS A 267 4.32 11.21 -2.65
N LEU A 268 4.67 10.78 -3.87
CA LEU A 268 4.30 11.49 -5.09
C LEU A 268 2.83 11.19 -5.41
N ASP A 269 1.93 12.13 -5.11
CA ASP A 269 0.49 11.92 -5.19
C ASP A 269 -0.02 12.15 -6.62
N VAL A 270 -0.63 11.13 -7.22
CA VAL A 270 -1.26 11.25 -8.54
C VAL A 270 -2.42 12.24 -8.47
N GLY A 271 -2.50 13.15 -9.44
CA GLY A 271 -3.53 14.19 -9.48
C GLY A 271 -3.15 15.50 -8.79
N ASP A 272 -2.03 15.55 -8.07
CA ASP A 272 -1.48 16.78 -7.51
C ASP A 272 -0.45 17.42 -8.44
N TYR A 273 -0.38 18.75 -8.41
CA TYR A 273 0.68 19.49 -9.09
C TYR A 273 1.95 19.53 -8.23
N VAL A 274 3.08 19.20 -8.84
CA VAL A 274 4.44 19.33 -8.27
C VAL A 274 5.22 20.43 -8.98
N CYS A 275 6.22 20.97 -8.29
CA CYS A 275 7.09 22.00 -8.81
C CYS A 275 8.22 21.42 -9.65
N VAL A 276 8.42 21.98 -10.85
CA VAL A 276 9.45 21.53 -11.79
C VAL A 276 10.35 22.67 -12.30
N ASP A 277 10.12 23.89 -11.81
CA ASP A 277 11.02 25.04 -11.99
C ASP A 277 10.71 26.11 -10.93
N ILE A 278 11.74 26.87 -10.52
CA ILE A 278 11.59 27.97 -9.55
C ILE A 278 12.10 29.30 -10.10
N ILE A 279 11.60 30.39 -9.53
CA ILE A 279 12.04 31.75 -9.87
C ILE A 279 13.55 31.89 -9.64
N GLY A 280 14.27 32.33 -10.67
CA GLY A 280 15.71 32.54 -10.59
C GLY A 280 16.55 31.26 -10.68
N TYR A 281 15.93 30.08 -10.86
CA TYR A 281 16.66 28.91 -11.32
C TYR A 281 17.07 29.14 -12.77
N ALA A 282 18.29 29.61 -12.95
CA ALA A 282 18.98 29.37 -14.20
C ALA A 282 19.29 27.88 -14.18
N ALA A 283 18.51 27.10 -14.94
CA ALA A 283 18.93 25.76 -15.30
C ALA A 283 20.39 25.90 -15.72
N THR A 284 21.29 25.30 -14.93
CA THR A 284 22.65 25.15 -15.38
C THR A 284 22.45 24.35 -16.64
N THR A 285 22.56 25.00 -17.80
CA THR A 285 22.89 24.32 -19.02
C THR A 285 24.19 23.65 -18.63
N SER A 286 24.11 22.42 -18.13
CA SER A 286 25.12 21.43 -18.34
C SER A 286 25.18 21.36 -19.85
N THR A 287 25.90 22.33 -20.43
CA THR A 287 26.89 22.07 -21.45
C THR A 287 27.51 20.81 -20.92
N THR A 288 27.04 19.69 -21.47
CA THR A 288 27.57 18.36 -21.24
C THR A 288 29.06 18.54 -21.40
N SER A 289 29.75 18.74 -20.28
CA SER A 289 31.17 18.61 -20.24
C SER A 289 31.28 17.11 -20.26
N THR A 290 31.25 16.55 -21.48
CA THR A 290 31.83 15.27 -21.77
C THR A 290 33.24 15.36 -21.20
N THR A 291 33.43 14.95 -19.95
CA THR A 291 34.74 14.50 -19.51
C THR A 291 34.98 13.26 -20.34
N SER A 292 35.52 13.49 -21.54
CA SER A 292 36.30 12.51 -22.27
C SER A 292 37.50 12.19 -21.38
N SER A 293 37.29 11.41 -20.33
CA SER A 293 38.36 10.71 -19.66
C SER A 293 38.43 9.34 -20.31
N GLY A 294 39.43 9.13 -21.15
CA GLY A 294 39.91 7.78 -21.49
C GLY A 294 39.57 7.21 -22.88
N ASN A 295 38.32 7.28 -23.38
CA ASN A 295 37.93 6.42 -24.52
C ASN A 295 37.04 7.06 -25.62
N GLY A 296 36.62 8.33 -25.48
CA GLY A 296 35.85 9.04 -26.51
C GLY A 296 34.37 8.63 -26.64
N ILE A 297 33.83 7.85 -25.70
CA ILE A 297 32.41 7.49 -25.66
C ILE A 297 31.69 8.43 -24.68
N PRO A 298 30.59 9.08 -25.08
CA PRO A 298 29.84 9.95 -24.18
C PRO A 298 29.10 9.13 -23.12
N THR A 299 29.42 9.37 -21.86
CA THR A 299 28.71 8.80 -20.72
C THR A 299 27.27 9.33 -20.65
N PRO A 300 26.24 8.46 -20.69
CA PRO A 300 24.84 8.87 -20.53
C PRO A 300 24.56 9.41 -19.13
N THR A 301 23.58 10.30 -18.99
CA THR A 301 23.13 10.88 -17.71
C THR A 301 21.68 10.50 -17.40
N PRO A 302 21.29 10.35 -16.11
CA PRO A 302 22.15 10.37 -14.91
C PRO A 302 22.94 9.06 -14.78
N PHE A 303 24.15 9.10 -14.21
CA PHE A 303 24.97 7.91 -14.00
C PHE A 303 25.46 7.86 -12.55
N GLU A 304 25.71 6.65 -12.06
CA GLU A 304 26.16 6.47 -10.69
C GLU A 304 27.55 7.09 -10.45
N PRO A 305 27.73 7.86 -9.37
CA PRO A 305 29.03 8.38 -9.01
C PRO A 305 30.08 7.26 -8.88
N GLY A 306 31.29 7.52 -9.36
CA GLY A 306 32.40 6.58 -9.23
C GLY A 306 32.47 5.48 -10.29
N MET A 307 31.55 5.46 -11.27
CA MET A 307 31.68 4.66 -12.49
C MET A 307 33.03 4.92 -13.18
N VAL A 308 33.66 3.87 -13.69
CA VAL A 308 34.98 3.95 -14.35
C VAL A 308 34.95 4.81 -15.63
N ASP A 309 36.05 5.54 -15.84
CA ASP A 309 36.20 6.46 -16.97
C ASP A 309 36.26 5.76 -18.34
N ASN A 310 36.74 4.52 -18.39
CA ASN A 310 36.89 3.77 -19.64
C ASN A 310 35.65 2.95 -20.02
N CYS A 311 34.47 3.28 -19.48
CA CYS A 311 33.24 2.56 -19.81
C CYS A 311 32.84 2.71 -21.29
N THR A 312 32.60 1.58 -21.95
CA THR A 312 32.16 1.51 -23.35
C THR A 312 30.71 1.09 -23.51
N THR A 313 30.14 0.42 -22.50
CA THR A 313 28.76 -0.07 -22.53
C THR A 313 28.05 0.27 -21.22
N PHE A 314 26.87 0.89 -21.33
CA PHE A 314 26.09 1.37 -20.20
C PHE A 314 24.79 0.56 -20.02
N TYR A 315 24.31 0.45 -18.79
CA TYR A 315 23.03 -0.14 -18.45
C TYR A 315 22.24 0.80 -17.56
N PHE A 316 20.97 1.04 -17.92
CA PHE A 316 20.06 1.85 -17.13
C PHE A 316 19.33 0.97 -16.12
N VAL A 317 19.59 1.20 -14.83
CA VAL A 317 19.04 0.37 -13.75
C VAL A 317 17.53 0.59 -13.64
N SER A 318 16.76 -0.50 -13.73
CA SER A 318 15.30 -0.51 -13.62
C SER A 318 14.84 -1.14 -12.31
N SER A 319 13.58 -0.91 -11.92
CA SER A 319 13.00 -1.53 -10.71
C SER A 319 13.07 -3.05 -10.77
N GLY A 320 13.53 -3.67 -9.68
CA GLY A 320 13.75 -5.12 -9.59
C GLY A 320 15.10 -5.61 -10.13
N ASP A 321 15.93 -4.72 -10.69
CA ASP A 321 17.28 -5.10 -11.07
C ASP A 321 18.17 -5.40 -9.86
N THR A 322 19.03 -6.38 -10.05
CA THR A 322 20.12 -6.73 -9.14
C THR A 322 21.38 -6.86 -9.98
N CYS A 323 22.56 -6.73 -9.37
CA CYS A 323 23.80 -6.98 -10.12
C CYS A 323 23.81 -8.39 -10.72
N ALA A 324 23.16 -9.37 -10.08
CA ALA A 324 23.06 -10.72 -10.62
C ALA A 324 22.19 -10.80 -11.90
N SER A 325 21.04 -10.12 -11.92
CA SER A 325 20.19 -10.06 -13.13
C SER A 325 20.85 -9.27 -14.26
N ILE A 326 21.51 -8.16 -13.93
CA ILE A 326 22.24 -7.33 -14.90
C ILE A 326 23.44 -8.11 -15.46
N ALA A 327 24.25 -8.73 -14.61
CA ALA A 327 25.40 -9.53 -15.01
C ALA A 327 24.98 -10.64 -15.97
N SER A 328 23.92 -11.36 -15.64
CA SER A 328 23.36 -12.42 -16.47
C SER A 328 22.87 -11.89 -17.82
N SER A 329 22.18 -10.75 -17.84
CA SER A 329 21.64 -10.16 -19.08
C SER A 329 22.71 -9.57 -20.01
N LYS A 330 23.82 -9.08 -19.44
CA LYS A 330 24.93 -8.48 -20.19
C LYS A 330 26.08 -9.45 -20.47
N GLY A 331 26.00 -10.67 -19.97
CA GLY A 331 27.04 -11.68 -20.15
C GLY A 331 28.34 -11.32 -19.44
N VAL A 332 28.25 -10.64 -18.30
CA VAL A 332 29.38 -10.26 -17.44
C VAL A 332 29.23 -10.89 -16.06
N THR A 333 30.22 -10.73 -15.19
CA THR A 333 30.15 -11.19 -13.79
C THR A 333 29.74 -10.04 -12.87
N VAL A 334 29.12 -10.38 -11.73
CA VAL A 334 28.87 -9.39 -10.66
C VAL A 334 30.16 -8.69 -10.24
N ALA A 335 31.27 -9.43 -10.17
CA ALA A 335 32.59 -8.87 -9.85
C ALA A 335 33.00 -7.76 -10.83
N GLN A 336 32.83 -7.98 -12.15
CA GLN A 336 33.09 -6.96 -13.17
C GLN A 336 32.18 -5.73 -13.01
N ILE A 337 30.89 -5.93 -12.75
CA ILE A 337 29.97 -4.80 -12.47
C ILE A 337 30.46 -4.00 -11.26
N THR A 338 30.84 -4.66 -10.16
CA THR A 338 31.33 -3.96 -8.96
C THR A 338 32.72 -3.34 -9.12
N GLU A 339 33.53 -3.85 -10.05
CA GLU A 339 34.84 -3.28 -10.40
C GLU A 339 34.69 -2.01 -11.25
N TRP A 340 33.78 -2.03 -12.22
CA TRP A 340 33.49 -0.87 -13.07
C TRP A 340 32.62 0.19 -12.38
N ASN A 341 31.93 -0.20 -11.30
CA ASN A 341 31.09 0.69 -10.50
C ASN A 341 31.39 0.49 -9.01
N PRO A 342 32.55 0.95 -8.50
CA PRO A 342 32.98 0.76 -7.11
C PRO A 342 31.98 1.25 -6.05
N LYS A 343 31.06 2.16 -6.39
CA LYS A 343 30.03 2.67 -5.49
C LYS A 343 28.83 1.75 -5.32
N VAL A 344 28.55 0.86 -6.28
CA VAL A 344 27.50 -0.19 -6.18
C VAL A 344 27.74 -1.14 -5.00
N GLY A 345 29.02 -1.28 -4.59
CA GLY A 345 29.44 -2.08 -3.45
C GLY A 345 29.50 -3.58 -3.76
N THR A 346 30.27 -4.32 -2.97
CA THR A 346 30.54 -5.77 -3.16
C THR A 346 29.31 -6.67 -3.03
N GLY A 347 28.22 -6.15 -2.46
CA GLY A 347 26.92 -6.82 -2.34
C GLY A 347 25.82 -6.28 -3.26
N CYS A 348 26.15 -5.36 -4.17
CA CYS A 348 25.15 -4.63 -4.97
C CYS A 348 24.09 -3.90 -4.11
N THR A 349 24.50 -3.44 -2.93
CA THR A 349 23.61 -2.81 -1.94
C THR A 349 23.30 -1.37 -2.28
N ASP A 350 24.14 -0.76 -3.13
CA ASP A 350 24.09 0.64 -3.48
C ASP A 350 23.88 0.80 -5.00
N LEU A 351 23.12 -0.12 -5.60
CA LEU A 351 22.65 -0.01 -6.99
C LEU A 351 21.46 0.94 -7.06
N TRP A 352 21.67 2.12 -7.64
CA TRP A 352 20.72 3.22 -7.68
C TRP A 352 19.77 3.03 -8.87
N LEU A 353 18.47 2.96 -8.57
CA LEU A 353 17.43 2.88 -9.60
C LEU A 353 17.44 4.15 -10.47
N HIS A 354 17.19 3.96 -11.76
CA HIS A 354 17.14 5.02 -12.78
C HIS A 354 18.44 5.78 -13.03
N GLU A 355 19.58 5.15 -12.73
CA GLU A 355 20.90 5.65 -13.12
C GLU A 355 21.58 4.68 -14.09
N TYR A 356 22.48 5.22 -14.92
CA TYR A 356 23.37 4.44 -15.77
C TYR A 356 24.56 3.93 -14.95
N ILE A 357 24.85 2.64 -15.10
CA ILE A 357 26.07 1.99 -14.62
C ILE A 357 26.89 1.43 -15.79
N CYS A 358 28.16 1.17 -15.55
CA CYS A 358 29.03 0.54 -16.53
C CYS A 358 28.86 -0.98 -16.54
N VAL A 359 28.66 -1.54 -17.72
CA VAL A 359 28.56 -2.99 -17.94
C VAL A 359 29.53 -3.48 -19.03
N GLY A 360 30.48 -2.64 -19.42
CA GLY A 360 31.58 -3.02 -20.31
C GLY A 360 32.61 -1.91 -20.43
N VAL A 361 33.88 -2.27 -20.45
CA VAL A 361 35.04 -1.42 -20.74
C VAL A 361 35.79 -1.94 -21.96
#